data_AF-A0A962W5X2-F1
#
_entry.id   AF-A0A962W5X2-F1
#
_cell.length_a   1.000
_cell.length_b   1.000
_cell.length_c   1.000
_cell.angle_alpha   90.00
_cell.angle_beta   90.00
_cell.angle_gamma   90.00
#
_symmetry.space_group_name_H-M   'P 1'
#
loop_
_entity.id
_entity.type
_entity.pdbx_description
1 polymer ?
#
loop_
_entity_poly.entity_id
_entity_poly.type
_entity_poly.pdbx_seq_one_letter_code
_entity_poly.pdbx_strand_id
1 'polypeptide(L)'
;MRIIVYSETTAATVGGNLGQPEYSYYFILNKYLPCLSQLGEVCQVTEPAAEVDQLFEEAAAAGEAAVFLSFTPPHRTAKGLKCPTVCVLAWEFDNIPSDDWDPSEPWQNWVKAIREIGNVITISDYATRVIRRQVGSGPRVETIPAPVDPLAGQETATATSGNGGTRKLSLSATVFDTQCLDIDSESVTPKLSLAASAGHEQGSWDGRAVDWGFSTKAQTAGQYLVGFYGEEHWGSWSKTARPSVIFPWSLSGEVEVAIELVGYGANQGKTIQLHLGNETAELVLQRELHTHVLRFAPAEAVNNLYFTGLSAEPEPGARDHRTLGLGLSRLSLRRPGADGDHPAAGRDSDSGQGAPVTTTLSLGGTVYASVFNPADGRKNWLDIVTAFVWAFRDDPDKTLLLKMSHHNRSTFLGDLFLLFAKLAPFRCRVVAIHGYLAAQQLQDLVAVTDFFVNASVAEGQCLPLLEFMAEGVPAVSPDHTAMETYIRADNAFVVRSSHQPHIWPNDPRECYRTLSNRIDWDSLRQAYVDSAAVRESDPQRYAAMAQAARATVEAQYASAVVTRRLASFLRRTARPRPWPWRWFGG
;
A
#
# COMPACT_ATOMS: atom_id res chain seq x y z
N MET A 1 13.05 29.39 19.39
CA MET A 1 13.35 29.03 17.98
C MET A 1 12.04 28.59 17.39
N ARG A 2 11.65 29.22 16.29
CA ARG A 2 10.42 28.91 15.57
C ARG A 2 10.71 27.95 14.41
N ILE A 3 9.99 26.84 14.37
CA ILE A 3 10.14 25.78 13.37
C ILE A 3 8.86 25.76 12.54
N ILE A 4 8.93 26.29 11.34
CA ILE A 4 7.79 26.33 10.42
C ILE A 4 7.79 25.03 9.62
N VAL A 5 6.66 24.35 9.52
CA VAL A 5 6.54 23.06 8.83
C VAL A 5 5.42 23.06 7.80
N TYR A 6 5.62 22.34 6.70
CA TYR A 6 4.62 22.16 5.65
C TYR A 6 4.70 20.76 5.05
N SER A 7 3.53 20.17 4.78
CA SER A 7 3.34 19.04 3.87
C SER A 7 2.08 19.28 3.04
N GLU A 8 2.09 18.90 1.77
CA GLU A 8 0.94 19.11 0.87
C GLU A 8 -0.29 18.28 1.30
N THR A 9 -0.06 17.03 1.70
CA THR A 9 -1.09 16.21 2.36
C THR A 9 -1.20 16.58 3.85
N THR A 10 -2.43 16.63 4.37
CA THR A 10 -2.73 16.97 5.77
C THR A 10 -3.59 15.89 6.42
N ALA A 11 -3.82 16.00 7.74
CA ALA A 11 -4.73 15.09 8.46
C ALA A 11 -6.14 15.05 7.85
N ALA A 12 -6.61 16.18 7.28
CA ALA A 12 -7.93 16.29 6.66
C ALA A 12 -7.99 15.62 5.28
N THR A 13 -6.86 15.52 4.56
CA THR A 13 -6.82 15.03 3.18
C THR A 13 -6.18 13.65 3.04
N VAL A 14 -5.44 13.17 4.05
CA VAL A 14 -4.71 11.89 4.01
C VAL A 14 -5.62 10.69 3.77
N GLY A 15 -6.86 10.69 4.28
CA GLY A 15 -7.81 9.59 4.07
C GLY A 15 -8.13 9.35 2.60
N GLY A 16 -8.35 10.43 1.83
CA GLY A 16 -8.61 10.36 0.39
C GLY A 16 -7.34 10.26 -0.48
N ASN A 17 -6.20 10.74 0.04
CA ASN A 17 -4.92 10.74 -0.68
C ASN A 17 -4.02 9.53 -0.36
N LEU A 18 -4.50 8.61 0.48
CA LEU A 18 -3.73 7.44 0.90
C LEU A 18 -3.41 6.57 -0.31
N GLY A 19 -2.13 6.53 -0.68
CA GLY A 19 -1.62 5.79 -1.83
C GLY A 19 -1.21 6.61 -3.05
N GLN A 20 -1.47 7.92 -3.09
CA GLN A 20 -1.08 8.83 -4.18
C GLN A 20 0.44 9.19 -4.15
N PRO A 21 0.98 9.90 -5.14
CA PRO A 21 2.27 10.57 -4.95
C PRO A 21 2.23 11.49 -3.71
N GLU A 22 3.34 11.61 -3.00
CA GLU A 22 3.57 12.60 -1.92
C GLU A 22 2.85 12.41 -0.57
N TYR A 23 1.85 11.53 -0.43
CA TYR A 23 1.19 11.31 0.88
C TYR A 23 2.16 10.87 1.99
N SER A 24 3.27 10.20 1.62
CA SER A 24 4.27 9.71 2.56
C SER A 24 4.93 10.84 3.35
N TYR A 25 5.00 12.06 2.79
CA TYR A 25 5.55 13.22 3.48
C TYR A 25 4.74 13.62 4.72
N TYR A 26 3.41 13.43 4.69
CA TYR A 26 2.56 13.66 5.86
C TYR A 26 2.91 12.70 7.00
N PHE A 27 3.08 11.41 6.69
CA PHE A 27 3.48 10.41 7.68
C PHE A 27 4.89 10.68 8.23
N ILE A 28 5.82 11.10 7.38
CA ILE A 28 7.17 11.50 7.79
C ILE A 28 7.09 12.72 8.70
N LEU A 29 6.38 13.79 8.32
CA LEU A 29 6.18 14.97 9.17
C LEU A 29 5.63 14.59 10.55
N ASN A 30 4.58 13.76 10.59
CA ASN A 30 3.99 13.29 11.84
C ASN A 30 5.01 12.60 12.76
N LYS A 31 5.95 11.82 12.21
CA LYS A 31 7.04 11.21 13.00
C LYS A 31 8.02 12.26 13.51
N TYR A 32 8.31 13.33 12.76
CA TYR A 32 9.23 14.39 13.21
C TYR A 32 8.62 15.32 14.25
N LEU A 33 7.30 15.55 14.22
CA LEU A 33 6.63 16.53 15.09
C LEU A 33 7.04 16.41 16.57
N PRO A 34 7.01 15.23 17.23
CA PRO A 34 7.46 15.11 18.62
C PRO A 34 8.91 15.54 18.86
N CYS A 35 9.81 15.23 17.92
CA CYS A 35 11.22 15.64 18.00
C CYS A 35 11.38 17.15 17.78
N LEU A 36 10.64 17.72 16.83
CA LEU A 36 10.68 19.16 16.52
C LEU A 36 10.13 20.00 17.69
N SER A 37 9.03 19.57 18.31
CA SER A 37 8.44 20.25 19.48
C SER A 37 9.37 20.30 20.69
N GLN A 38 10.32 19.36 20.81
CA GLN A 38 11.36 19.42 21.86
C GLN A 38 12.44 20.49 21.56
N LEU A 39 12.59 20.90 20.29
CA LEU A 39 13.64 21.83 19.85
C LEU A 39 13.16 23.28 19.74
N GLY A 40 11.85 23.50 19.63
CA GLY A 40 11.27 24.83 19.47
C GLY A 40 9.76 24.81 19.28
N GLU A 41 9.19 25.99 19.10
CA GLU A 41 7.77 26.15 18.75
C GLU A 41 7.55 25.68 17.31
N VAL A 42 6.59 24.78 17.10
CA VAL A 42 6.25 24.25 15.77
C VAL A 42 5.02 24.98 15.22
N CYS A 43 5.18 25.63 14.07
CA CYS A 43 4.10 26.34 13.37
C CYS A 43 3.82 25.64 12.03
N GLN A 44 2.66 25.01 11.89
CA GLN A 44 2.26 24.38 10.63
C GLN A 44 1.55 25.40 9.74
N VAL A 45 1.98 25.52 8.48
CA VAL A 45 1.39 26.42 7.47
C VAL A 45 0.65 25.64 6.39
N THR A 46 -0.16 26.32 5.60
CA THR A 46 -0.93 25.73 4.48
C THR A 46 -0.53 26.29 3.12
N GLU A 47 -0.09 27.54 3.08
CA GLU A 47 0.36 28.25 1.89
C GLU A 47 1.75 28.85 2.16
N PRO A 48 2.83 28.06 1.96
CA PRO A 48 4.18 28.47 2.33
C PRO A 48 4.63 29.81 1.70
N ALA A 49 4.17 30.09 0.49
CA ALA A 49 4.52 31.31 -0.23
C ALA A 49 3.95 32.59 0.41
N ALA A 50 2.84 32.49 1.15
CA ALA A 50 2.22 33.63 1.83
C ALA A 50 2.61 33.69 3.32
N GLU A 51 2.72 32.55 4.00
CA GLU A 51 2.78 32.50 5.46
C GLU A 51 4.21 32.46 6.03
N VAL A 52 5.17 31.84 5.33
CA VAL A 52 6.49 31.51 5.93
C VAL A 52 7.31 32.75 6.25
N ASP A 53 7.40 33.71 5.34
CA ASP A 53 8.20 34.92 5.54
C ASP A 53 7.59 35.85 6.59
N GLN A 54 6.26 35.86 6.72
CA GLN A 54 5.59 36.58 7.81
C GLN A 54 6.01 36.02 9.17
N LEU A 55 5.89 34.70 9.37
CA LEU A 55 6.28 34.04 10.63
C LEU A 55 7.78 34.18 10.92
N PHE A 56 8.61 34.22 9.88
CA PHE A 56 10.04 34.47 9.99
C PHE A 56 10.34 35.89 10.47
N GLU A 57 9.67 36.90 9.91
CA GLU A 57 9.81 38.30 10.33
C GLU A 57 9.31 38.54 11.76
N GLU A 58 8.20 37.91 12.14
CA GLU A 58 7.69 37.93 13.52
C GLU A 58 8.68 37.32 14.51
N ALA A 59 9.28 36.17 14.19
CA ALA A 59 10.31 35.56 15.01
C ALA A 59 11.56 36.44 15.12
N ALA A 60 12.00 37.04 14.00
CA ALA A 60 13.13 37.94 13.97
C ALA A 60 12.88 39.19 14.83
N ALA A 61 11.68 39.77 14.80
CA ALA A 61 11.27 40.89 15.63
C ALA A 61 11.27 40.55 17.14
N ALA A 62 10.97 39.29 17.49
CA ALA A 62 11.07 38.77 18.85
C ALA A 62 12.50 38.36 19.26
N GLY A 63 13.50 38.51 18.39
CA GLY A 63 14.89 38.09 18.66
C GLY A 63 15.08 36.57 18.61
N GLU A 64 14.15 35.83 18.01
CA GLU A 64 14.17 34.39 17.91
C GLU A 64 14.69 33.90 16.54
N ALA A 65 15.46 32.81 16.55
CA ALA A 65 15.83 32.12 15.32
C ALA A 65 14.62 31.39 14.71
N ALA A 66 14.53 31.37 13.39
CA ALA A 66 13.47 30.68 12.66
C ALA A 66 14.00 29.89 11.46
N VAL A 67 13.32 28.79 11.12
CA VAL A 67 13.66 27.89 10.02
C VAL A 67 12.40 27.26 9.45
N PHE A 68 12.36 27.08 8.13
CA PHE A 68 11.27 26.42 7.42
C PHE A 68 11.69 25.01 6.97
N LEU A 69 10.94 23.99 7.37
CA LEU A 69 11.10 22.59 6.94
C LEU A 69 9.94 22.23 6.00
N SER A 70 10.26 22.07 4.72
CA SER A 70 9.31 21.63 3.70
C SER A 70 9.40 20.12 3.52
N PHE A 71 8.34 19.40 3.90
CA PHE A 71 8.17 17.97 3.64
C PHE A 71 7.49 17.81 2.27
N THR A 72 8.26 18.10 1.23
CA THR A 72 7.84 18.05 -0.18
C THR A 72 9.05 17.72 -1.06
N PRO A 73 8.86 17.18 -2.28
CA PRO A 73 9.97 17.02 -3.21
C PRO A 73 10.55 18.39 -3.64
N PRO A 74 11.83 18.45 -4.08
CA PRO A 74 12.52 19.71 -4.37
C PRO A 74 11.80 20.62 -5.36
N HIS A 75 11.14 20.05 -6.38
CA HIS A 75 10.40 20.83 -7.36
C HIS A 75 9.16 21.54 -6.79
N ARG A 76 8.59 21.04 -5.68
CA ARG A 76 7.43 21.60 -4.97
C ARG A 76 7.80 22.47 -3.76
N THR A 77 8.97 22.29 -3.17
CA THR A 77 9.45 23.13 -2.05
C THR A 77 9.45 24.61 -2.44
N ALA A 78 8.88 25.50 -1.64
CA ALA A 78 8.88 26.94 -1.94
C ALA A 78 10.32 27.51 -2.02
N LYS A 79 10.57 28.41 -2.97
CA LYS A 79 11.88 29.05 -3.22
C LYS A 79 11.78 30.56 -3.02
N GLY A 80 12.94 31.22 -2.89
CA GLY A 80 13.03 32.68 -2.80
C GLY A 80 12.56 33.29 -1.47
N LEU A 81 12.30 32.47 -0.46
CA LEU A 81 11.89 32.91 0.88
C LEU A 81 13.06 33.56 1.62
N LYS A 82 12.76 34.58 2.44
CA LYS A 82 13.72 35.16 3.40
C LYS A 82 14.08 34.16 4.49
N CYS A 83 13.12 33.33 4.89
CA CYS A 83 13.33 32.29 5.88
C CYS A 83 14.32 31.20 5.40
N PRO A 84 15.33 30.81 6.21
CA PRO A 84 16.17 29.67 5.91
C PRO A 84 15.34 28.41 5.66
N THR A 85 15.39 27.91 4.42
CA THR A 85 14.56 26.79 3.98
C THR A 85 15.35 25.49 3.97
N VAL A 86 14.72 24.41 4.43
CA VAL A 86 15.20 23.03 4.43
C VAL A 86 14.18 22.16 3.71
N CYS A 87 14.58 21.51 2.62
CA CYS A 87 13.78 20.47 1.99
C CYS A 87 14.03 19.14 2.71
N VAL A 88 12.97 18.51 3.23
CA VAL A 88 13.00 17.15 3.76
C VAL A 88 12.55 16.22 2.64
N LEU A 89 13.46 15.35 2.18
CA LEU A 89 13.32 14.57 0.95
C LEU A 89 13.41 13.06 1.20
N ALA A 90 12.46 12.31 0.65
CA ALA A 90 12.53 10.87 0.50
C ALA A 90 12.93 10.51 -0.93
N TRP A 91 13.98 9.68 -1.09
CA TRP A 91 14.41 9.19 -2.39
C TRP A 91 14.94 7.77 -2.29
N GLU A 92 14.66 6.96 -3.32
CA GLU A 92 14.90 5.52 -3.30
C GLU A 92 15.45 4.96 -4.62
N PHE A 93 15.79 5.82 -5.58
CA PHE A 93 16.34 5.41 -6.88
C PHE A 93 17.80 5.84 -7.04
N ASP A 94 18.50 5.26 -8.02
CA ASP A 94 19.95 5.41 -8.16
C ASP A 94 20.43 6.83 -8.51
N ASN A 95 19.54 7.66 -9.03
CA ASN A 95 19.78 9.04 -9.40
C ASN A 95 18.50 9.87 -9.25
N ILE A 96 18.62 11.18 -9.04
CA ILE A 96 17.51 12.15 -8.98
C ILE A 96 17.27 12.81 -10.36
N PRO A 97 16.05 13.33 -10.62
CA PRO A 97 15.76 14.12 -11.80
C PRO A 97 16.76 15.24 -12.07
N SER A 98 17.34 15.23 -13.27
CA SER A 98 18.39 16.19 -13.66
C SER A 98 18.16 16.85 -15.02
N ASP A 99 17.03 16.57 -15.65
CA ASP A 99 16.68 17.06 -16.98
C ASP A 99 15.73 18.27 -16.89
N ASP A 100 15.83 19.17 -17.87
CA ASP A 100 14.88 20.27 -18.05
C ASP A 100 13.88 19.90 -19.15
N TRP A 101 12.86 19.11 -18.82
CA TRP A 101 11.87 18.66 -19.80
C TRP A 101 10.66 19.58 -19.94
N ASP A 102 10.40 20.43 -18.94
CA ASP A 102 9.35 21.43 -18.98
C ASP A 102 9.97 22.84 -18.81
N PRO A 103 10.01 23.66 -19.88
CA PRO A 103 10.53 25.02 -19.80
C PRO A 103 9.73 25.95 -18.89
N SER A 104 8.44 25.64 -18.64
CA SER A 104 7.57 26.41 -17.75
C SER A 104 7.73 26.03 -16.27
N GLU A 105 8.25 24.84 -16.01
CA GLU A 105 8.51 24.32 -14.66
C GLU A 105 10.01 24.05 -14.46
N PRO A 106 10.84 25.10 -14.28
CA PRO A 106 12.30 24.96 -14.23
C PRO A 106 12.81 24.11 -13.05
N TRP A 107 11.95 23.84 -12.05
CA TRP A 107 12.29 23.09 -10.85
C TRP A 107 12.13 21.58 -10.99
N GLN A 108 11.59 21.08 -12.11
CA GLN A 108 11.55 19.63 -12.40
C GLN A 108 12.96 19.02 -12.48
N ASN A 109 13.96 19.84 -12.79
CA ASN A 109 15.36 19.51 -12.57
C ASN A 109 15.71 19.63 -11.09
N TRP A 110 15.68 18.50 -10.37
CA TRP A 110 15.90 18.49 -8.93
C TRP A 110 17.33 18.86 -8.54
N VAL A 111 18.32 18.64 -9.43
CA VAL A 111 19.68 19.13 -9.20
C VAL A 111 19.71 20.65 -9.07
N LYS A 112 18.99 21.36 -9.95
CA LYS A 112 18.86 22.83 -9.88
C LYS A 112 18.05 23.26 -8.65
N ALA A 113 16.91 22.61 -8.40
CA ALA A 113 16.07 22.93 -7.26
C ALA A 113 16.82 22.78 -5.92
N ILE A 114 17.59 21.72 -5.74
CA ILE A 114 18.39 21.49 -4.53
C ILE A 114 19.51 22.54 -4.38
N ARG A 115 20.13 22.98 -5.49
CA ARG A 115 21.12 24.06 -5.46
C ARG A 115 20.52 25.39 -5.01
N GLU A 116 19.31 25.69 -5.46
CA GLU A 116 18.58 26.88 -5.04
C GLU A 116 18.19 26.82 -3.56
N ILE A 117 17.67 25.68 -3.10
CA ILE A 117 17.24 25.49 -1.70
C ILE A 117 18.44 25.52 -0.74
N GLY A 118 19.56 24.90 -1.13
CA GLY A 118 20.82 24.93 -0.38
C GLY A 118 20.88 24.06 0.89
N ASN A 119 19.76 23.72 1.53
CA ASN A 119 19.72 22.79 2.67
C ASN A 119 18.73 21.65 2.43
N VAL A 120 19.20 20.41 2.56
CA VAL A 120 18.38 19.21 2.40
C VAL A 120 18.61 18.25 3.56
N ILE A 121 17.52 17.78 4.14
CA ILE A 121 17.49 16.60 5.00
C ILE A 121 16.99 15.45 4.15
N THR A 122 17.71 14.33 4.15
CA THR A 122 17.20 13.08 3.59
C THR A 122 16.88 12.10 4.70
N ILE A 123 15.95 11.17 4.45
CA ILE A 123 15.57 10.16 5.43
C ILE A 123 16.41 8.86 5.38
N SER A 124 17.41 8.77 4.49
CA SER A 124 18.33 7.64 4.40
C SER A 124 19.72 8.03 3.91
N ASP A 125 20.73 7.26 4.34
CA ASP A 125 22.10 7.44 3.89
C ASP A 125 22.25 7.16 2.39
N TYR A 126 21.46 6.23 1.86
CA TYR A 126 21.38 5.97 0.41
C TYR A 126 21.02 7.25 -0.36
N ALA A 127 19.90 7.90 -0.01
CA ALA A 127 19.46 9.13 -0.64
C ALA A 127 20.50 10.25 -0.51
N THR A 128 21.11 10.42 0.67
CA THR A 128 22.20 11.39 0.86
C THR A 128 23.36 11.13 -0.09
N ARG A 129 23.78 9.87 -0.27
CA ARG A 129 24.89 9.54 -1.20
C ARG A 129 24.52 9.78 -2.66
N VAL A 130 23.30 9.43 -3.07
CA VAL A 130 22.80 9.68 -4.44
C VAL A 130 22.80 11.19 -4.73
N ILE A 131 22.18 11.98 -3.88
CA ILE A 131 22.04 13.43 -4.07
C ILE A 131 23.41 14.11 -4.07
N ARG A 132 24.28 13.82 -3.09
CA ARG A 132 25.62 14.42 -3.03
C ARG A 132 26.45 14.09 -4.29
N ARG A 133 26.30 12.88 -4.83
CA ARG A 133 27.02 12.46 -6.06
C ARG A 133 26.61 13.29 -7.28
N GLN A 134 25.31 13.57 -7.45
CA GLN A 134 24.81 14.31 -8.61
C GLN A 134 24.86 15.84 -8.45
N VAL A 135 24.54 16.34 -7.26
CA VAL A 135 24.46 17.78 -7.00
C VAL A 135 25.85 18.39 -6.84
N GLY A 136 26.81 17.63 -6.28
CA GLY A 136 28.15 18.08 -5.98
C GLY A 136 28.22 18.99 -4.75
N SER A 137 29.25 19.85 -4.71
CA SER A 137 29.46 20.80 -3.61
C SER A 137 28.47 21.97 -3.63
N GLY A 138 28.18 22.54 -2.46
CA GLY A 138 27.37 23.75 -2.30
C GLY A 138 26.21 23.49 -1.33
N PRO A 139 25.20 22.69 -1.72
CA PRO A 139 24.10 22.35 -0.83
C PRO A 139 24.54 21.48 0.35
N ARG A 140 24.01 21.79 1.54
CA ARG A 140 24.16 20.98 2.74
C ARG A 140 23.11 19.88 2.74
N VAL A 141 23.53 18.67 2.41
CA VAL A 141 22.67 17.47 2.41
C VAL A 141 23.07 16.59 3.58
N GLU A 142 22.17 16.30 4.53
CA GLU A 142 22.45 15.41 5.67
C GLU A 142 21.34 14.39 5.91
N THR A 143 21.73 13.18 6.35
CA THR A 143 20.78 12.16 6.77
C THR A 143 20.27 12.41 8.18
N ILE A 144 18.98 12.60 8.29
CA ILE A 144 18.24 12.58 9.55
C ILE A 144 17.00 11.76 9.24
N PRO A 145 16.88 10.51 9.71
CA PRO A 145 15.74 9.67 9.37
C PRO A 145 14.47 10.09 10.12
N ALA A 146 13.31 9.58 9.70
CA ALA A 146 12.11 9.62 10.52
C ALA A 146 12.31 8.78 11.77
N PRO A 147 11.95 9.29 12.96
CA PRO A 147 12.15 8.57 14.20
C PRO A 147 11.21 7.36 14.30
N VAL A 148 11.73 6.31 14.92
CA VAL A 148 11.01 5.07 15.24
C VAL A 148 11.39 4.70 16.67
N ASP A 149 10.40 4.75 17.55
CA ASP A 149 10.52 4.28 18.94
C ASP A 149 9.68 3.01 19.10
N PRO A 150 10.06 2.11 20.02
CA PRO A 150 9.19 1.02 20.45
C PRO A 150 7.86 1.57 20.98
N LEU A 151 6.80 0.79 20.79
CA LEU A 151 5.47 1.06 21.28
C LEU A 151 5.51 1.13 22.81
N ALA A 152 5.13 2.28 23.36
CA ALA A 152 5.23 2.51 24.80
C ALA A 152 4.30 1.55 25.57
N GLY A 153 4.89 0.80 26.50
CA GLY A 153 4.16 0.21 27.62
C GLY A 153 3.74 -1.24 27.47
N GLN A 154 4.67 -2.16 27.19
CA GLN A 154 4.78 -3.43 27.93
C GLN A 154 6.26 -3.81 27.97
N GLU A 155 6.77 -4.23 29.15
CA GLU A 155 7.90 -5.15 29.16
C GLU A 155 7.51 -6.26 28.22
N THR A 156 8.18 -6.36 27.06
CA THR A 156 7.94 -7.43 26.10
C THR A 156 7.91 -8.70 26.90
N ALA A 157 6.71 -9.27 27.09
CA ALA A 157 6.56 -10.55 27.73
C ALA A 157 7.50 -11.44 26.93
N THR A 158 8.58 -11.87 27.58
CA THR A 158 9.57 -12.77 27.00
C THR A 158 8.79 -13.77 26.18
N ALA A 159 8.97 -13.75 24.86
CA ALA A 159 8.31 -14.63 23.90
C ALA A 159 8.67 -16.07 24.28
N THR A 160 7.92 -16.56 25.26
CA THR A 160 7.86 -17.90 25.81
C THR A 160 6.45 -18.40 25.56
N SER A 161 5.84 -18.00 24.45
CA SER A 161 4.90 -18.89 23.78
C SER A 161 5.75 -19.97 23.12
N GLY A 162 5.86 -21.11 23.82
CA GLY A 162 6.39 -22.33 23.22
C GLY A 162 5.71 -22.60 21.88
N ASN A 163 6.41 -23.37 21.03
CA ASN A 163 6.14 -23.67 19.62
C ASN A 163 4.77 -24.30 19.26
N GLY A 164 3.72 -24.12 20.07
CA GLY A 164 2.39 -24.68 19.83
C GLY A 164 1.21 -23.89 20.40
N GLY A 165 1.41 -22.67 20.91
CA GLY A 165 0.31 -21.85 21.42
C GLY A 165 -0.44 -21.11 20.32
N THR A 166 -1.74 -21.35 20.18
CA THR A 166 -2.60 -20.53 19.31
C THR A 166 -2.66 -19.08 19.82
N ARG A 167 -2.22 -18.13 19.00
CA ARG A 167 -2.30 -16.69 19.24
C ARG A 167 -3.62 -16.13 18.72
N LYS A 168 -4.21 -15.15 19.40
CA LYS A 168 -5.44 -14.48 18.94
C LYS A 168 -5.14 -13.07 18.48
N LEU A 169 -5.72 -12.67 17.35
CA LEU A 169 -5.65 -11.31 16.82
C LEU A 169 -7.06 -10.79 16.56
N SER A 170 -7.46 -9.73 17.26
CA SER A 170 -8.79 -9.13 17.16
C SER A 170 -8.76 -7.83 16.35
N LEU A 171 -9.51 -7.79 15.26
CA LEU A 171 -9.44 -6.73 14.26
C LEU A 171 -10.82 -6.13 13.99
N SER A 172 -10.88 -4.81 13.97
CA SER A 172 -12.04 -4.02 13.55
C SER A 172 -11.80 -3.57 12.12
N ALA A 173 -11.67 -4.54 11.22
CA ALA A 173 -11.26 -4.37 9.84
C ALA A 173 -11.90 -5.45 8.96
N THR A 174 -11.95 -5.19 7.66
CA THR A 174 -12.35 -6.19 6.66
C THR A 174 -11.23 -7.22 6.54
N VAL A 175 -11.57 -8.51 6.69
CA VAL A 175 -10.61 -9.61 6.60
C VAL A 175 -11.01 -10.57 5.50
N PHE A 176 -10.06 -10.93 4.65
CA PHE A 176 -10.20 -12.00 3.66
C PHE A 176 -9.23 -13.11 4.02
N ASP A 177 -9.75 -14.28 4.35
CA ASP A 177 -8.97 -15.42 4.82
C ASP A 177 -9.15 -16.60 3.89
N THR A 178 -8.04 -17.11 3.34
CA THR A 178 -8.03 -18.32 2.49
C THR A 178 -8.70 -19.53 3.13
N GLN A 179 -8.75 -19.64 4.46
CA GLN A 179 -9.48 -20.72 5.13
C GLN A 179 -11.00 -20.64 4.94
N CYS A 180 -11.53 -19.43 4.74
CA CYS A 180 -12.95 -19.14 4.50
C CYS A 180 -13.31 -19.16 3.00
N LEU A 181 -12.37 -19.54 2.12
CA LEU A 181 -12.55 -19.58 0.67
C LEU A 181 -12.43 -21.01 0.15
N ASP A 182 -13.26 -21.32 -0.84
CA ASP A 182 -13.07 -22.43 -1.77
C ASP A 182 -12.26 -21.88 -2.96
N ILE A 183 -11.09 -22.47 -3.18
CA ILE A 183 -10.10 -22.01 -4.17
C ILE A 183 -9.81 -23.19 -5.10
N ASP A 184 -10.11 -23.03 -6.38
CA ASP A 184 -9.68 -23.93 -7.44
C ASP A 184 -8.87 -23.18 -8.51
N SER A 185 -8.41 -23.88 -9.55
CA SER A 185 -7.54 -23.27 -10.57
C SER A 185 -8.21 -22.17 -11.40
N GLU A 186 -9.55 -22.09 -11.38
CA GLU A 186 -10.34 -21.19 -12.22
C GLU A 186 -11.19 -20.20 -11.41
N SER A 187 -11.36 -20.41 -10.11
CA SER A 187 -12.29 -19.64 -9.29
C SER A 187 -11.90 -19.55 -7.82
N VAL A 188 -12.36 -18.47 -7.19
CA VAL A 188 -12.27 -18.24 -5.74
C VAL A 188 -13.65 -17.81 -5.25
N THR A 189 -14.26 -18.62 -4.38
CA THR A 189 -15.59 -18.38 -3.84
C THR A 189 -15.59 -18.48 -2.31
N PRO A 190 -16.38 -17.71 -1.57
CA PRO A 190 -16.54 -17.92 -0.13
C PRO A 190 -17.14 -19.29 0.19
N LYS A 191 -16.67 -19.95 1.25
CA LYS A 191 -17.28 -21.19 1.77
C LYS A 191 -18.65 -20.90 2.37
N LEU A 192 -19.68 -21.58 1.84
CA LEU A 192 -21.08 -21.51 2.32
C LEU A 192 -21.22 -21.74 3.84
N SER A 193 -20.35 -22.57 4.44
CA SER A 193 -20.45 -22.95 5.86
C SER A 193 -19.91 -21.91 6.87
N LEU A 194 -19.30 -20.82 6.41
CA LEU A 194 -18.66 -19.80 7.29
C LEU A 194 -19.32 -18.43 7.22
N ALA A 195 -20.37 -18.25 6.40
CA ALA A 195 -21.19 -17.04 6.42
C ALA A 195 -21.88 -16.79 7.79
N ALA A 196 -22.01 -17.83 8.62
CA ALA A 196 -22.56 -17.74 9.97
C ALA A 196 -21.51 -17.61 11.10
N SER A 197 -20.20 -17.74 10.82
CA SER A 197 -19.16 -17.82 11.87
C SER A 197 -17.84 -17.10 11.60
N ALA A 198 -17.58 -16.65 10.37
CA ALA A 198 -16.71 -15.51 10.13
C ALA A 198 -17.55 -14.24 10.27
N GLY A 199 -17.03 -13.18 10.87
CA GLY A 199 -17.71 -11.89 11.06
C GLY A 199 -18.04 -11.13 9.76
N HIS A 200 -18.48 -11.82 8.72
CA HIS A 200 -19.01 -11.29 7.48
C HIS A 200 -20.50 -10.94 7.63
N GLU A 201 -20.83 -10.08 8.58
CA GLU A 201 -21.91 -9.13 8.34
C GLU A 201 -21.34 -7.97 7.51
N GLN A 202 -20.91 -8.27 6.28
CA GLN A 202 -21.02 -7.28 5.21
C GLN A 202 -22.50 -6.93 5.20
N GLY A 203 -22.85 -5.67 5.51
CA GLY A 203 -24.25 -5.27 5.68
C GLY A 203 -25.14 -5.84 4.57
N SER A 204 -26.39 -6.19 4.86
CA SER A 204 -27.31 -6.63 3.80
C SER A 204 -27.52 -5.49 2.82
N TRP A 205 -27.57 -5.81 1.52
CA TRP A 205 -28.01 -4.83 0.53
C TRP A 205 -29.41 -4.32 0.92
N ASP A 206 -29.54 -2.99 0.97
CA ASP A 206 -30.76 -2.29 1.41
C ASP A 206 -31.90 -2.37 0.38
N GLY A 207 -31.63 -2.95 -0.80
CA GLY A 207 -32.57 -3.09 -1.90
C GLY A 207 -32.65 -1.87 -2.82
N ARG A 208 -31.89 -0.79 -2.55
CA ARG A 208 -31.82 0.36 -3.46
C ARG A 208 -31.13 -0.04 -4.75
N ALA A 209 -31.64 0.48 -5.87
CA ALA A 209 -31.05 0.21 -7.17
C ALA A 209 -29.59 0.69 -7.20
N VAL A 210 -28.72 -0.18 -7.69
CA VAL A 210 -27.27 0.06 -7.76
C VAL A 210 -26.75 -0.29 -9.14
N ASP A 211 -25.76 0.47 -9.60
CA ASP A 211 -25.22 0.35 -10.94
C ASP A 211 -23.69 0.42 -10.95
N TRP A 212 -23.08 -0.44 -11.75
CA TRP A 212 -21.65 -0.51 -12.02
C TRP A 212 -21.41 -0.46 -13.52
N GLY A 213 -20.52 0.44 -13.94
CA GLY A 213 -19.95 0.46 -15.28
C GLY A 213 -18.50 0.00 -15.20
N PHE A 214 -18.12 -0.96 -16.04
CA PHE A 214 -16.80 -1.60 -16.02
C PHE A 214 -15.88 -1.06 -17.12
N SER A 215 -15.82 0.27 -17.23
CA SER A 215 -14.98 0.95 -18.23
C SER A 215 -14.16 2.05 -17.57
N THR A 216 -13.02 2.38 -18.19
CA THR A 216 -12.14 3.46 -17.71
C THR A 216 -12.78 4.85 -17.68
N LYS A 217 -13.95 5.00 -18.32
CA LYS A 217 -14.74 6.24 -18.35
C LYS A 217 -15.85 6.26 -17.29
N ALA A 218 -16.18 5.12 -16.68
CA ALA A 218 -17.27 5.03 -15.72
C ALA A 218 -16.85 5.63 -14.38
N GLN A 219 -17.74 6.43 -13.77
CA GLN A 219 -17.54 6.94 -12.40
C GLN A 219 -17.67 5.85 -11.32
N THR A 220 -18.09 4.65 -11.73
CA THR A 220 -18.28 3.44 -10.92
C THR A 220 -17.35 2.29 -11.33
N ALA A 221 -16.31 2.62 -12.12
CA ALA A 221 -15.29 1.71 -12.62
C ALA A 221 -14.72 0.75 -11.56
N GLY A 222 -14.53 -0.50 -11.97
CA GLY A 222 -13.46 -1.37 -11.50
C GLY A 222 -13.63 -1.92 -10.10
N GLN A 223 -14.86 -2.25 -9.71
CA GLN A 223 -15.05 -2.87 -8.41
C GLN A 223 -15.42 -4.35 -8.54
N TYR A 224 -14.59 -5.21 -7.93
CA TYR A 224 -14.91 -6.58 -7.58
C TYR A 224 -14.89 -7.64 -8.70
N LEU A 225 -14.27 -7.33 -9.84
CA LEU A 225 -14.05 -8.31 -10.90
C LEU A 225 -12.92 -9.28 -10.52
N VAL A 226 -13.21 -10.59 -10.53
CA VAL A 226 -12.23 -11.67 -10.38
C VAL A 226 -12.13 -12.43 -11.69
N GLY A 227 -10.92 -12.64 -12.18
CA GLY A 227 -10.70 -13.37 -13.42
C GLY A 227 -11.07 -12.58 -14.68
N PHE A 228 -10.97 -11.24 -14.62
CA PHE A 228 -11.07 -10.31 -15.76
C PHE A 228 -9.71 -9.63 -16.02
N TYR A 229 -9.54 -9.05 -17.22
CA TYR A 229 -8.47 -8.12 -17.53
C TYR A 229 -8.79 -6.72 -16.99
N GLY A 230 -7.79 -5.83 -16.99
CA GLY A 230 -8.01 -4.42 -16.70
C GLY A 230 -9.04 -3.80 -17.63
N GLU A 231 -9.81 -2.84 -17.10
CA GLU A 231 -10.89 -2.20 -17.84
C GLU A 231 -10.38 -1.42 -19.05
N GLU A 232 -11.17 -1.43 -20.10
CA GLU A 232 -10.94 -0.66 -21.31
C GLU A 232 -11.96 0.49 -21.40
N HIS A 233 -11.89 1.29 -22.46
CA HIS A 233 -12.76 2.45 -22.65
C HIS A 233 -14.25 2.12 -22.83
N TRP A 234 -14.59 0.84 -23.01
CA TRP A 234 -15.95 0.35 -23.26
C TRP A 234 -16.42 -0.71 -22.24
N GLY A 235 -15.50 -1.46 -21.62
CA GLY A 235 -15.84 -2.63 -20.79
C GLY A 235 -14.59 -3.39 -20.33
N SER A 236 -14.78 -4.55 -19.70
CA SER A 236 -13.72 -5.46 -19.29
C SER A 236 -13.91 -6.86 -19.90
N TRP A 237 -12.82 -7.47 -20.36
CA TRP A 237 -12.83 -8.83 -20.88
C TRP A 237 -12.51 -9.84 -19.77
N SER A 238 -13.25 -10.95 -19.72
CA SER A 238 -12.89 -12.08 -18.86
C SER A 238 -11.55 -12.66 -19.31
N LYS A 239 -10.73 -13.07 -18.35
CA LYS A 239 -9.42 -13.72 -18.50
C LYS A 239 -9.46 -15.22 -18.24
N THR A 240 -10.44 -15.69 -17.47
CA THR A 240 -10.62 -17.08 -17.03
C THR A 240 -11.93 -17.66 -17.58
N ALA A 241 -12.12 -18.98 -17.49
CA ALA A 241 -13.36 -19.63 -17.91
C ALA A 241 -14.48 -19.49 -16.86
N ARG A 242 -14.14 -19.10 -15.62
CA ARG A 242 -15.07 -18.91 -14.50
C ARG A 242 -14.87 -17.54 -13.82
N PRO A 243 -15.01 -16.44 -14.57
CA PRO A 243 -14.88 -15.11 -13.99
C PRO A 243 -16.02 -14.84 -13.00
N SER A 244 -15.85 -13.87 -12.10
CA SER A 244 -16.88 -13.53 -11.12
C SER A 244 -16.88 -12.04 -10.74
N VAL A 245 -18.00 -11.61 -10.17
CA VAL A 245 -18.22 -10.27 -9.62
C VAL A 245 -18.58 -10.44 -8.15
N ILE A 246 -17.72 -9.94 -7.26
CA ILE A 246 -18.00 -9.91 -5.82
C ILE A 246 -18.87 -8.69 -5.50
N PHE A 247 -19.81 -8.80 -4.57
CA PHE A 247 -20.61 -7.68 -4.09
C PHE A 247 -20.06 -7.20 -2.75
N PRO A 248 -20.12 -5.89 -2.47
CA PRO A 248 -19.68 -5.34 -1.18
C PRO A 248 -20.63 -5.71 -0.01
N TRP A 249 -21.81 -6.23 -0.33
CA TRP A 249 -22.88 -6.61 0.59
C TRP A 249 -23.33 -8.04 0.29
N SER A 250 -24.04 -8.62 1.25
CA SER A 250 -24.81 -9.84 0.99
C SER A 250 -26.15 -9.51 0.32
N LEU A 251 -26.52 -10.32 -0.66
CA LEU A 251 -27.81 -10.35 -1.34
C LEU A 251 -28.62 -11.52 -0.79
N SER A 252 -29.90 -11.29 -0.50
CA SER A 252 -30.86 -12.32 -0.13
C SER A 252 -32.26 -11.95 -0.59
N GLY A 253 -33.06 -12.96 -0.90
CA GLY A 253 -34.39 -12.80 -1.48
C GLY A 253 -34.35 -12.23 -2.90
N GLU A 254 -35.52 -11.81 -3.39
CA GLU A 254 -35.71 -11.42 -4.78
C GLU A 254 -34.79 -10.26 -5.23
N VAL A 255 -33.99 -10.53 -6.27
CA VAL A 255 -33.10 -9.55 -6.91
C VAL A 255 -33.20 -9.69 -8.43
N GLU A 256 -33.34 -8.55 -9.10
CA GLU A 256 -33.23 -8.46 -10.54
C GLU A 256 -31.84 -7.94 -10.91
N VAL A 257 -31.12 -8.72 -11.72
CA VAL A 257 -29.77 -8.45 -12.21
C VAL A 257 -29.88 -8.07 -13.68
N ALA A 258 -29.61 -6.81 -14.01
CA ALA A 258 -29.43 -6.37 -15.39
C ALA A 258 -27.93 -6.39 -15.71
N ILE A 259 -27.51 -7.11 -16.74
CA ILE A 259 -26.10 -7.26 -17.08
C ILE A 259 -25.87 -7.10 -18.57
N GLU A 260 -24.90 -6.26 -18.92
CA GLU A 260 -24.57 -5.93 -20.29
C GLU A 260 -23.31 -6.68 -20.73
N LEU A 261 -23.49 -7.66 -21.62
CA LEU A 261 -22.49 -8.65 -22.00
C LEU A 261 -22.28 -8.72 -23.52
N VAL A 262 -21.09 -9.13 -23.93
CA VAL A 262 -20.76 -9.48 -25.32
C VAL A 262 -19.90 -10.74 -25.37
N GLY A 263 -20.16 -11.63 -26.32
CA GLY A 263 -19.33 -12.81 -26.59
C GLY A 263 -18.22 -12.51 -27.59
N TYR A 264 -17.07 -13.15 -27.41
CA TYR A 264 -15.95 -13.09 -28.35
C TYR A 264 -15.57 -14.48 -28.87
N GLY A 265 -15.17 -14.56 -30.14
CA GLY A 265 -14.69 -15.79 -30.76
C GLY A 265 -15.69 -16.96 -30.62
N ALA A 266 -15.16 -18.12 -30.20
CA ALA A 266 -15.94 -19.34 -29.92
C ALA A 266 -17.06 -19.21 -28.86
N ASN A 267 -17.10 -18.11 -28.09
CA ASN A 267 -18.16 -17.84 -27.11
C ASN A 267 -19.37 -17.12 -27.72
N GLN A 268 -19.31 -16.67 -28.97
CA GLN A 268 -20.46 -16.04 -29.65
C GLN A 268 -21.56 -17.06 -29.96
N GLY A 269 -22.79 -16.73 -29.54
CA GLY A 269 -23.95 -17.63 -29.66
C GLY A 269 -23.94 -18.80 -28.69
N LYS A 270 -22.98 -18.85 -27.76
CA LYS A 270 -22.88 -19.90 -26.76
C LYS A 270 -23.82 -19.63 -25.58
N THR A 271 -24.49 -20.67 -25.11
CA THR A 271 -25.22 -20.62 -23.84
C THR A 271 -24.21 -20.70 -22.69
N ILE A 272 -24.27 -19.73 -21.79
CA ILE A 272 -23.50 -19.70 -20.55
C ILE A 272 -24.44 -19.65 -19.35
N GLN A 273 -23.90 -19.95 -18.18
CA GLN A 273 -24.64 -19.93 -16.92
C GLN A 273 -24.11 -18.83 -16.01
N LEU A 274 -25.02 -18.11 -15.39
CA LEU A 274 -24.76 -17.15 -14.31
C LEU A 274 -25.29 -17.74 -13.01
N HIS A 275 -24.47 -17.69 -11.97
CA HIS A 275 -24.77 -18.28 -10.67
C HIS A 275 -24.74 -17.23 -9.58
N LEU A 276 -25.79 -17.20 -8.76
CA LEU A 276 -25.89 -16.36 -7.57
C LEU A 276 -26.24 -17.25 -6.37
N GLY A 277 -25.22 -17.70 -5.65
CA GLY A 277 -25.38 -18.78 -4.68
C GLY A 277 -25.68 -20.11 -5.36
N ASN A 278 -26.78 -20.74 -4.94
CA ASN A 278 -27.28 -21.99 -5.52
C ASN A 278 -28.28 -21.75 -6.68
N GLU A 279 -28.66 -20.50 -6.95
CA GLU A 279 -29.53 -20.14 -8.08
C GLU A 279 -28.71 -20.01 -9.37
N THR A 280 -29.24 -20.51 -10.48
CA THR A 280 -28.58 -20.47 -11.79
C THR A 280 -29.55 -19.93 -12.85
N ALA A 281 -29.04 -19.07 -13.73
CA ALA A 281 -29.74 -18.59 -14.90
C ALA A 281 -28.91 -18.81 -16.16
N GLU A 282 -29.56 -19.13 -17.28
CA GLU A 282 -28.92 -19.32 -18.57
C GLU A 282 -29.12 -18.10 -19.48
N LEU A 283 -28.09 -17.75 -20.24
CA LEU A 283 -28.18 -16.73 -21.28
C LEU A 283 -27.31 -17.11 -22.49
N VAL A 284 -27.66 -16.57 -23.66
CA VAL A 284 -26.90 -16.75 -24.89
C VAL A 284 -26.07 -15.48 -25.14
N LEU A 285 -24.75 -15.63 -25.20
CA LEU A 285 -23.83 -14.52 -25.47
C LEU A 285 -23.99 -14.02 -26.91
N GLN A 286 -24.30 -12.74 -27.07
CA GLN A 286 -24.48 -12.09 -28.37
C GLN A 286 -23.15 -11.61 -28.96
N ARG A 287 -23.12 -11.36 -30.27
CA ARG A 287 -21.94 -10.78 -30.96
C ARG A 287 -21.77 -9.29 -30.67
N GLU A 288 -22.87 -8.63 -30.39
CA GLU A 288 -22.92 -7.23 -30.00
C GLU A 288 -23.26 -7.13 -28.52
N LEU A 289 -22.95 -5.99 -27.94
CA LEU A 289 -23.22 -5.71 -26.55
C LEU A 289 -24.74 -5.76 -26.31
N HIS A 290 -25.17 -6.63 -25.38
CA HIS A 290 -26.58 -6.90 -25.13
C HIS A 290 -26.88 -6.95 -23.63
N THR A 291 -27.99 -6.33 -23.24
CA THR A 291 -28.47 -6.32 -21.85
C THR A 291 -29.38 -7.50 -21.58
N HIS A 292 -28.95 -8.37 -20.67
CA HIS A 292 -29.74 -9.47 -20.13
C HIS A 292 -30.33 -9.06 -18.79
N VAL A 293 -31.63 -9.31 -18.58
CA VAL A 293 -32.30 -9.08 -17.30
C VAL A 293 -32.70 -10.42 -16.71
N LEU A 294 -32.11 -10.76 -15.56
CA LEU A 294 -32.25 -12.04 -14.89
C LEU A 294 -32.83 -11.82 -13.50
N ARG A 295 -33.56 -12.80 -12.99
CA ARG A 295 -34.14 -12.76 -11.64
C ARG A 295 -33.61 -13.92 -10.84
N PHE A 296 -33.20 -13.64 -9.62
CA PHE A 296 -32.70 -14.62 -8.66
C PHE A 296 -33.39 -14.39 -7.32
N ALA A 297 -33.51 -15.45 -6.53
CA ALA A 297 -34.08 -15.40 -5.19
C ALA A 297 -33.22 -16.20 -4.20
N PRO A 298 -31.93 -15.84 -4.00
CA PRO A 298 -31.05 -16.58 -3.11
C PRO A 298 -31.64 -16.67 -1.70
N ALA A 299 -31.86 -17.91 -1.25
CA ALA A 299 -32.41 -18.21 0.07
C ALA A 299 -31.41 -17.90 1.20
N GLU A 300 -30.12 -18.04 0.91
CA GLU A 300 -29.02 -17.70 1.81
C GLU A 300 -28.37 -16.38 1.39
N ALA A 301 -27.67 -15.75 2.32
CA ALA A 301 -26.90 -14.53 2.07
C ALA A 301 -25.71 -14.85 1.14
N VAL A 302 -25.67 -14.20 -0.04
CA VAL A 302 -24.64 -14.42 -1.06
C VAL A 302 -24.05 -13.11 -1.54
N ASN A 303 -22.76 -13.07 -1.80
CA ASN A 303 -22.06 -11.85 -2.21
C ASN A 303 -21.21 -12.05 -3.47
N ASN A 304 -21.51 -13.05 -4.31
CA ASN A 304 -20.74 -13.32 -5.51
C ASN A 304 -21.66 -13.79 -6.64
N LEU A 305 -21.49 -13.19 -7.82
CA LEU A 305 -22.08 -13.61 -9.08
C LEU A 305 -20.97 -14.18 -9.97
N TYR A 306 -21.02 -15.45 -10.35
CA TYR A 306 -19.99 -16.07 -11.19
C TYR A 306 -20.56 -16.69 -12.46
N PHE A 307 -19.71 -16.79 -13.47
CA PHE A 307 -20.07 -17.31 -14.79
C PHE A 307 -19.47 -18.70 -15.00
N THR A 308 -20.17 -19.57 -15.71
CA THR A 308 -19.62 -20.85 -16.18
C THR A 308 -20.04 -21.13 -17.62
N GLY A 309 -19.35 -22.07 -18.26
CA GLY A 309 -19.61 -22.44 -19.65
C GLY A 309 -18.85 -21.60 -20.68
N LEU A 310 -17.91 -20.75 -20.26
CA LEU A 310 -17.03 -20.02 -21.16
C LEU A 310 -15.87 -20.90 -21.65
N SER A 311 -15.41 -20.64 -22.87
CA SER A 311 -14.08 -21.06 -23.32
C SER A 311 -13.08 -19.95 -22.99
N ALA A 312 -11.97 -20.30 -22.36
CA ALA A 312 -10.84 -19.40 -22.09
C ALA A 312 -9.66 -19.70 -23.02
N GLU A 313 -9.95 -19.91 -24.30
CA GLU A 313 -8.93 -20.09 -25.34
C GLU A 313 -8.80 -18.81 -26.18
N PRO A 314 -7.58 -18.39 -26.55
CA PRO A 314 -7.41 -17.31 -27.51
C PRO A 314 -8.03 -17.70 -28.85
N GLU A 315 -8.71 -16.76 -29.51
CA GLU A 315 -9.32 -17.02 -30.81
C GLU A 315 -8.22 -17.26 -31.88
N PRO A 316 -8.22 -18.42 -32.56
CA PRO A 316 -7.19 -18.74 -33.54
C PRO A 316 -7.09 -17.68 -34.65
N GLY A 317 -5.90 -17.11 -34.84
CA GLY A 317 -5.64 -16.10 -35.88
C GLY A 317 -6.08 -14.68 -35.54
N ALA A 318 -6.60 -14.43 -34.33
CA ALA A 318 -6.87 -13.08 -33.86
C ALA A 318 -5.57 -12.28 -33.65
N ARG A 319 -5.64 -10.96 -33.85
CA ARG A 319 -4.54 -10.04 -33.52
C ARG A 319 -4.39 -9.84 -32.01
N ASP A 320 -5.46 -10.09 -31.25
CA ASP A 320 -5.45 -10.08 -29.80
C ASP A 320 -5.23 -11.52 -29.31
N HIS A 321 -4.15 -11.72 -28.56
CA HIS A 321 -3.72 -13.04 -28.08
C HIS A 321 -4.26 -13.35 -26.68
N ARG A 322 -5.05 -12.46 -26.09
CA ARG A 322 -5.67 -12.67 -24.78
C ARG A 322 -6.75 -13.75 -24.84
N THR A 323 -7.00 -14.38 -23.70
CA THR A 323 -8.11 -15.31 -23.50
C THR A 323 -9.39 -14.50 -23.30
N LEU A 324 -10.07 -14.12 -24.39
CA LEU A 324 -11.27 -13.26 -24.36
C LEU A 324 -12.55 -14.10 -24.34
N GLY A 325 -13.01 -14.47 -23.14
CA GLY A 325 -14.23 -15.27 -22.95
C GLY A 325 -15.52 -14.47 -23.24
N LEU A 326 -15.83 -13.55 -22.33
CA LEU A 326 -16.93 -12.59 -22.42
C LEU A 326 -16.43 -11.18 -22.14
N GLY A 327 -17.14 -10.20 -22.65
CA GLY A 327 -16.99 -8.79 -22.34
C GLY A 327 -18.12 -8.33 -21.42
N LEU A 328 -17.79 -7.60 -20.37
CA LEU A 328 -18.72 -7.05 -19.40
C LEU A 328 -18.60 -5.53 -19.41
N SER A 329 -19.69 -4.83 -19.76
CA SER A 329 -19.74 -3.36 -19.79
C SER A 329 -20.43 -2.79 -18.56
N ARG A 330 -21.53 -3.40 -18.13
CA ARG A 330 -22.39 -2.86 -17.08
C ARG A 330 -23.09 -3.97 -16.28
N LEU A 331 -23.32 -3.72 -15.00
CA LEU A 331 -24.16 -4.55 -14.13
C LEU A 331 -25.02 -3.62 -13.26
N SER A 332 -26.30 -3.96 -13.09
CA SER A 332 -27.21 -3.26 -12.18
C SER A 332 -27.99 -4.27 -11.34
N LEU A 333 -28.21 -3.96 -10.06
CA LEU A 333 -29.09 -4.72 -9.17
C LEU A 333 -30.27 -3.84 -8.74
N ARG A 334 -31.46 -4.41 -8.69
CA ARG A 334 -32.67 -3.77 -8.15
C ARG A 334 -33.66 -4.80 -7.60
N ARG A 335 -34.51 -4.39 -6.66
CA ARG A 335 -35.65 -5.23 -6.26
C ARG A 335 -36.67 -5.28 -7.41
N PRO A 336 -37.32 -6.43 -7.67
CA PRO A 336 -38.35 -6.50 -8.71
C PRO A 336 -39.47 -5.48 -8.47
N GLY A 337 -39.81 -4.71 -9.49
CA GLY A 337 -40.87 -3.69 -9.42
C GLY A 337 -40.48 -2.36 -8.77
N ALA A 338 -39.20 -2.16 -8.41
CA ALA A 338 -38.69 -0.85 -8.03
C ALA A 338 -38.49 0.03 -9.29
N ASP A 339 -39.56 0.71 -9.71
CA ASP A 339 -39.52 1.72 -10.78
C ASP A 339 -39.22 3.11 -10.20
N GLY A 340 -38.24 3.82 -10.76
CA GLY A 340 -38.15 5.29 -10.63
C GLY A 340 -37.01 5.89 -9.81
N ASP A 341 -36.15 5.10 -9.15
CA ASP A 341 -34.96 5.67 -8.48
C ASP A 341 -33.75 5.69 -9.42
N HIS A 342 -33.04 6.82 -9.46
CA HIS A 342 -31.71 6.88 -10.07
C HIS A 342 -30.79 5.93 -9.29
N PRO A 343 -30.20 4.91 -9.94
CA PRO A 343 -29.39 3.95 -9.24
C PRO A 343 -28.19 4.65 -8.61
N ALA A 344 -27.95 4.37 -7.33
CA ALA A 344 -26.75 4.83 -6.67
C ALA A 344 -25.53 4.12 -7.29
N ALA A 345 -24.38 4.78 -7.25
CA ALA A 345 -23.12 4.08 -7.50
C ALA A 345 -23.00 2.94 -6.48
N GLY A 346 -22.77 1.70 -6.93
CA GLY A 346 -22.56 0.55 -6.06
C GLY A 346 -21.20 0.62 -5.34
N ARG A 347 -21.05 1.60 -4.45
CA ARG A 347 -19.84 1.83 -3.65
C ARG A 347 -20.00 1.18 -2.29
N ASP A 348 -18.87 0.84 -1.69
CA ASP A 348 -18.79 0.66 -0.25
C ASP A 348 -19.39 1.91 0.42
N SER A 349 -20.48 1.74 1.17
CA SER A 349 -20.97 2.81 2.03
C SER A 349 -20.00 2.90 3.21
N ASP A 350 -18.95 3.69 3.06
CA ASP A 350 -18.06 4.08 4.17
C ASP A 350 -18.79 4.95 5.22
N SER A 351 -20.10 5.18 5.04
CA SER A 351 -21.01 5.70 6.06
C SER A 351 -21.23 4.65 7.14
N GLY A 352 -20.21 4.49 7.99
CA GLY A 352 -20.22 3.70 9.21
C GLY A 352 -21.34 4.11 10.17
N GLN A 353 -22.53 3.53 9.97
CA GLN A 353 -23.62 3.55 10.95
C GLN A 353 -23.88 2.17 11.56
N GLY A 354 -23.06 1.16 11.23
CA GLY A 354 -23.00 -0.11 11.95
C GLY A 354 -21.91 -0.08 13.03
N ALA A 355 -22.14 -0.75 14.17
CA ALA A 355 -21.09 -0.95 15.16
C ALA A 355 -19.88 -1.66 14.51
N PRO A 356 -18.62 -1.28 14.81
CA PRO A 356 -17.45 -1.91 14.20
C PRO A 356 -17.42 -3.39 14.54
N VAL A 357 -17.64 -4.24 13.53
CA VAL A 357 -17.57 -5.69 13.67
C VAL A 357 -16.13 -6.09 13.95
N THR A 358 -15.93 -6.85 15.03
CA THR A 358 -14.61 -7.33 15.42
C THR A 358 -14.44 -8.77 14.96
N THR A 359 -13.49 -9.01 14.05
CA THR A 359 -13.09 -10.34 13.59
C THR A 359 -11.93 -10.84 14.45
N THR A 360 -12.02 -12.05 15.00
CA THR A 360 -10.92 -12.67 15.76
C THR A 360 -10.27 -13.79 14.96
N LEU A 361 -8.99 -13.65 14.67
CA LEU A 361 -8.17 -14.67 14.01
C LEU A 361 -7.46 -15.52 15.06
N SER A 362 -7.50 -16.84 14.88
CA SER A 362 -6.69 -17.79 15.64
C SER A 362 -5.50 -18.23 14.80
N LEU A 363 -4.28 -17.94 15.26
CA LEU A 363 -3.04 -18.08 14.51
C LEU A 363 -2.13 -19.12 15.19
N GLY A 364 -1.82 -20.21 14.49
CA GLY A 364 -0.86 -21.24 14.91
C GLY A 364 0.41 -21.21 14.05
N GLY A 365 1.43 -21.94 14.49
CA GLY A 365 2.70 -22.08 13.77
C GLY A 365 3.42 -20.74 13.54
N THR A 366 4.14 -20.63 12.42
CA THR A 366 4.93 -19.43 12.09
C THR A 366 4.09 -18.41 11.32
N VAL A 367 4.08 -17.16 11.81
CA VAL A 367 3.29 -16.05 11.26
C VAL A 367 4.22 -15.01 10.65
N TYR A 368 3.97 -14.72 9.38
CA TYR A 368 4.62 -13.66 8.63
C TYR A 368 3.66 -12.50 8.47
N ALA A 369 4.15 -11.27 8.49
CA ALA A 369 3.33 -10.10 8.17
C ALA A 369 4.02 -9.18 7.17
N SER A 370 3.22 -8.48 6.36
CA SER A 370 3.67 -7.41 5.50
C SER A 370 2.62 -6.30 5.47
N VAL A 371 3.08 -5.04 5.48
CA VAL A 371 2.22 -3.84 5.51
C VAL A 371 2.57 -2.96 4.33
N PHE A 372 1.64 -2.76 3.39
CA PHE A 372 1.91 -2.02 2.15
C PHE A 372 0.65 -1.43 1.53
N ASN A 373 0.84 -0.48 0.60
CA ASN A 373 -0.22 -0.07 -0.32
C ASN A 373 -0.19 -0.98 -1.56
N PRO A 374 -1.24 -1.78 -1.83
CA PRO A 374 -1.24 -2.70 -2.97
C PRO A 374 -1.30 -2.02 -4.34
N ALA A 375 -1.73 -0.75 -4.42
CA ALA A 375 -1.71 0.04 -5.65
C ALA A 375 -0.31 0.60 -5.99
N ASP A 376 0.62 0.56 -5.04
CA ASP A 376 2.00 0.98 -5.27
C ASP A 376 2.80 -0.21 -5.81
N GLY A 377 2.99 -0.25 -7.13
CA GLY A 377 3.70 -1.32 -7.82
C GLY A 377 5.13 -1.56 -7.32
N ARG A 378 5.73 -0.58 -6.63
CA ARG A 378 7.07 -0.74 -6.02
C ARG A 378 7.09 -1.73 -4.87
N LYS A 379 5.96 -1.96 -4.19
CA LYS A 379 5.88 -2.84 -3.02
C LYS A 379 5.99 -4.33 -3.37
N ASN A 380 5.81 -4.67 -4.65
CA ASN A 380 6.03 -6.01 -5.20
C ASN A 380 5.33 -7.13 -4.40
N TRP A 381 4.09 -6.88 -3.97
CA TRP A 381 3.36 -7.80 -3.11
C TRP A 381 3.03 -9.14 -3.79
N LEU A 382 3.02 -9.19 -5.12
CA LEU A 382 2.85 -10.43 -5.89
C LEU A 382 3.97 -11.44 -5.57
N ASP A 383 5.23 -10.98 -5.49
CA ASP A 383 6.36 -11.86 -5.14
C ASP A 383 6.27 -12.33 -3.69
N ILE A 384 5.83 -11.47 -2.77
CA ILE A 384 5.59 -11.82 -1.35
C ILE A 384 4.62 -13.01 -1.27
N VAL A 385 3.46 -12.91 -1.94
CA VAL A 385 2.43 -13.96 -1.89
C VAL A 385 2.86 -15.21 -2.62
N THR A 386 3.39 -15.08 -3.84
CA THR A 386 3.78 -16.26 -4.64
C THR A 386 4.92 -17.02 -4.00
N ALA A 387 5.97 -16.35 -3.53
CA ALA A 387 7.11 -17.01 -2.88
C ALA A 387 6.68 -17.70 -1.57
N PHE A 388 5.81 -17.07 -0.78
CA PHE A 388 5.25 -17.68 0.43
C PHE A 388 4.47 -18.96 0.12
N VAL A 389 3.54 -18.91 -0.84
CA VAL A 389 2.72 -20.06 -1.21
C VAL A 389 3.58 -21.18 -1.81
N TRP A 390 4.60 -20.86 -2.61
CA TRP A 390 5.52 -21.87 -3.12
C TRP A 390 6.46 -22.45 -2.05
N ALA A 391 6.82 -21.68 -1.03
CA ALA A 391 7.62 -22.16 0.10
C ALA A 391 6.83 -23.13 0.99
N PHE A 392 5.53 -22.87 1.20
CA PHE A 392 4.71 -23.57 2.21
C PHE A 392 3.45 -24.21 1.64
N ARG A 393 3.42 -24.53 0.34
CA ARG A 393 2.22 -25.00 -0.37
C ARG A 393 1.44 -26.08 0.38
N ASP A 394 2.14 -27.03 0.99
CA ASP A 394 1.51 -28.18 1.66
C ASP A 394 1.43 -28.06 3.19
N ASP A 395 1.86 -26.93 3.75
CA ASP A 395 2.00 -26.70 5.19
C ASP A 395 0.94 -25.71 5.72
N PRO A 396 -0.11 -26.21 6.44
CA PRO A 396 -1.16 -25.36 6.99
C PRO A 396 -0.73 -24.54 8.22
N ASP A 397 0.43 -24.82 8.82
CA ASP A 397 0.92 -24.14 10.03
C ASP A 397 1.73 -22.88 9.69
N LYS A 398 1.64 -22.39 8.45
CA LYS A 398 2.28 -21.17 7.98
C LYS A 398 1.22 -20.16 7.59
N THR A 399 1.27 -18.99 8.21
CA THR A 399 0.32 -17.90 7.93
C THR A 399 1.04 -16.65 7.43
N LEU A 400 0.54 -16.04 6.35
CA LEU A 400 0.95 -14.73 5.85
C LEU A 400 -0.17 -13.71 6.04
N LEU A 401 0.08 -12.70 6.87
CA LEU A 401 -0.81 -11.56 7.10
C LEU A 401 -0.42 -10.40 6.18
N LEU A 402 -1.36 -9.93 5.37
CA LEU A 402 -1.17 -8.82 4.44
C LEU A 402 -2.03 -7.64 4.92
N LYS A 403 -1.44 -6.70 5.66
CA LYS A 403 -2.13 -5.46 5.98
C LYS A 403 -2.02 -4.52 4.79
N MET A 404 -3.13 -4.32 4.08
CA MET A 404 -3.22 -3.44 2.92
C MET A 404 -3.75 -2.06 3.31
N SER A 405 -2.93 -1.03 3.07
CA SER A 405 -3.21 0.37 3.38
C SER A 405 -3.60 1.12 2.12
N HIS A 406 -4.89 1.04 1.78
CA HIS A 406 -5.52 1.77 0.68
C HIS A 406 -6.98 2.08 1.04
N HIS A 407 -7.53 3.20 0.59
CA HIS A 407 -8.90 3.60 0.90
C HIS A 407 -9.93 2.75 0.14
N ASN A 408 -9.59 2.29 -1.05
CA ASN A 408 -10.45 1.43 -1.88
C ASN A 408 -9.96 -0.02 -1.88
N ARG A 409 -10.79 -0.96 -1.43
CA ARG A 409 -10.49 -2.42 -1.44
C ARG A 409 -10.47 -3.03 -2.84
N SER A 410 -11.19 -2.41 -3.77
CA SER A 410 -11.43 -2.98 -5.09
C SER A 410 -10.19 -2.97 -5.99
N THR A 411 -9.18 -2.16 -5.65
CA THR A 411 -7.95 -1.98 -6.44
C THR A 411 -7.01 -3.17 -6.39
N PHE A 412 -7.24 -4.15 -5.50
CA PHE A 412 -6.32 -5.28 -5.32
C PHE A 412 -7.01 -6.64 -5.15
N LEU A 413 -8.27 -6.67 -4.69
CA LEU A 413 -8.92 -7.92 -4.30
C LEU A 413 -9.06 -8.90 -5.48
N GLY A 414 -9.42 -8.38 -6.67
CA GLY A 414 -9.52 -9.18 -7.90
C GLY A 414 -8.20 -9.83 -8.29
N ASP A 415 -7.09 -9.08 -8.22
CA ASP A 415 -5.75 -9.58 -8.52
C ASP A 415 -5.28 -10.60 -7.48
N LEU A 416 -5.56 -10.37 -6.20
CA LEU A 416 -5.21 -11.30 -5.13
C LEU A 416 -5.95 -12.63 -5.28
N PHE A 417 -7.25 -12.60 -5.56
CA PHE A 417 -8.04 -13.83 -5.74
C PHE A 417 -7.66 -14.56 -7.03
N LEU A 418 -7.42 -13.83 -8.12
CA LEU A 418 -6.87 -14.43 -9.33
C LEU A 418 -5.50 -15.09 -9.06
N LEU A 419 -4.68 -14.48 -8.20
CA LEU A 419 -3.41 -15.07 -7.80
C LEU A 419 -3.60 -16.36 -6.99
N PHE A 420 -4.56 -16.40 -6.05
CA PHE A 420 -4.90 -17.62 -5.33
C PHE A 420 -5.35 -18.74 -6.26
N ALA A 421 -6.24 -18.46 -7.22
CA ALA A 421 -6.68 -19.45 -8.21
C ALA A 421 -5.48 -20.03 -9.00
N LYS A 422 -4.59 -19.15 -9.49
CA LYS A 422 -3.37 -19.57 -10.21
C LYS A 422 -2.39 -20.40 -9.37
N LEU A 423 -2.40 -20.22 -8.06
CA LEU A 423 -1.49 -20.92 -7.14
C LEU A 423 -2.09 -22.22 -6.60
N ALA A 424 -3.38 -22.45 -6.80
CA ALA A 424 -4.10 -23.62 -6.33
C ALA A 424 -3.54 -24.93 -6.91
N PRO A 425 -3.62 -26.05 -6.17
CA PRO A 425 -4.01 -26.13 -4.76
C PRO A 425 -2.88 -25.69 -3.82
N PHE A 426 -3.23 -25.13 -2.66
CA PHE A 426 -2.31 -24.88 -1.55
C PHE A 426 -3.05 -24.93 -0.20
N ARG A 427 -2.30 -25.17 0.88
CA ARG A 427 -2.77 -25.40 2.25
C ARG A 427 -2.28 -24.35 3.25
N CYS A 428 -1.17 -23.66 2.98
CA CYS A 428 -0.74 -22.52 3.79
C CYS A 428 -1.79 -21.42 3.80
N ARG A 429 -1.84 -20.65 4.88
CA ARG A 429 -2.87 -19.63 5.09
C ARG A 429 -2.37 -18.25 4.65
N VAL A 430 -3.14 -17.58 3.81
CA VAL A 430 -2.97 -16.16 3.53
C VAL A 430 -4.20 -15.39 4.04
N VAL A 431 -3.96 -14.30 4.74
CA VAL A 431 -5.00 -13.42 5.29
C VAL A 431 -4.74 -11.99 4.86
N ALA A 432 -5.65 -11.39 4.10
CA ALA A 432 -5.60 -9.97 3.76
C ALA A 432 -6.47 -9.16 4.73
N ILE A 433 -5.90 -8.10 5.29
CA ILE A 433 -6.53 -7.19 6.24
C ILE A 433 -6.64 -5.82 5.59
N HIS A 434 -7.86 -5.34 5.40
CA HIS A 434 -8.17 -4.04 4.79
C HIS A 434 -8.97 -3.16 5.75
N GLY A 435 -8.63 -1.87 5.78
CA GLY A 435 -9.22 -0.89 6.70
C GLY A 435 -8.18 -0.23 7.61
N TYR A 436 -8.62 0.78 8.33
CA TYR A 436 -7.80 1.43 9.35
C TYR A 436 -7.67 0.52 10.57
N LEU A 437 -6.45 0.36 11.09
CA LEU A 437 -6.20 -0.32 12.35
C LEU A 437 -5.85 0.73 13.39
N ALA A 438 -6.56 0.72 14.52
CA ALA A 438 -6.20 1.55 15.65
C ALA A 438 -4.79 1.19 16.16
N ALA A 439 -4.16 2.12 16.90
CA ALA A 439 -2.81 1.91 17.43
C ALA A 439 -2.67 0.55 18.14
N GLN A 440 -3.59 0.21 19.06
CA GLN A 440 -3.59 -1.09 19.75
C GLN A 440 -3.64 -2.29 18.79
N GLN A 441 -4.45 -2.23 17.74
CA GLN A 441 -4.58 -3.34 16.78
C GLN A 441 -3.33 -3.52 15.92
N LEU A 442 -2.60 -2.44 15.65
CA LEU A 442 -1.27 -2.52 15.05
C LEU A 442 -0.27 -3.16 16.03
N GLN A 443 -0.33 -2.83 17.32
CA GLN A 443 0.52 -3.50 18.33
C GLN A 443 0.20 -4.99 18.40
N ASP A 444 -1.08 -5.36 18.42
CA ASP A 444 -1.51 -6.76 18.47
C ASP A 444 -1.07 -7.52 17.20
N LEU A 445 -1.11 -6.86 16.03
CA LEU A 445 -0.58 -7.42 14.77
C LEU A 445 0.93 -7.68 14.87
N VAL A 446 1.70 -6.75 15.43
CA VAL A 446 3.14 -6.94 15.64
C VAL A 446 3.39 -8.09 16.62
N ALA A 447 2.65 -8.13 17.74
CA ALA A 447 2.81 -9.14 18.78
C ALA A 447 2.57 -10.58 18.31
N VAL A 448 1.71 -10.78 17.30
CA VAL A 448 1.46 -12.12 16.73
C VAL A 448 2.40 -12.48 15.58
N THR A 449 3.25 -11.56 15.12
CA THR A 449 4.13 -11.76 13.96
C THR A 449 5.49 -12.29 14.38
N ASP A 450 5.96 -13.36 13.73
CA ASP A 450 7.31 -13.90 13.94
C ASP A 450 8.34 -13.26 13.00
N PHE A 451 7.96 -12.93 11.76
CA PHE A 451 8.82 -12.26 10.78
C PHE A 451 8.07 -11.19 9.97
N PHE A 452 8.71 -10.04 9.75
CA PHE A 452 8.20 -9.04 8.81
C PHE A 452 8.79 -9.27 7.43
N VAL A 453 7.95 -9.30 6.39
CA VAL A 453 8.38 -9.52 5.01
C VAL A 453 8.28 -8.25 4.20
N ASN A 454 9.37 -7.92 3.52
CA ASN A 454 9.42 -6.84 2.55
C ASN A 454 10.08 -7.34 1.25
N ALA A 455 9.46 -7.05 0.11
CA ALA A 455 9.99 -7.35 -1.21
C ALA A 455 9.99 -6.11 -2.13
N SER A 456 9.88 -4.91 -1.55
CA SER A 456 9.87 -3.67 -2.32
C SER A 456 11.08 -3.57 -3.24
N VAL A 457 10.89 -3.01 -4.45
CA VAL A 457 11.96 -2.74 -5.43
C VAL A 457 12.80 -1.51 -5.08
N ALA A 458 12.22 -0.64 -4.24
CA ALA A 458 12.83 0.59 -3.77
C ALA A 458 12.07 1.11 -2.53
N GLU A 459 12.81 1.48 -1.49
CA GLU A 459 12.28 2.11 -0.27
C GLU A 459 13.14 3.29 0.16
N GLY A 460 12.48 4.39 0.55
CA GLY A 460 13.14 5.59 1.09
C GLY A 460 13.56 5.43 2.56
N GLN A 461 12.79 4.68 3.34
CA GLN A 461 13.11 4.28 4.73
C GLN A 461 12.36 3.01 5.19
N CYS A 462 11.23 2.64 4.56
CA CYS A 462 10.36 1.53 4.96
C CYS A 462 9.94 1.56 6.46
N LEU A 463 9.14 2.56 6.83
CA LEU A 463 8.67 2.74 8.21
C LEU A 463 8.04 1.48 8.84
N PRO A 464 7.13 0.74 8.16
CA PRO A 464 6.53 -0.44 8.78
C PRO A 464 7.55 -1.51 9.15
N LEU A 465 8.58 -1.73 8.31
CA LEU A 465 9.65 -2.68 8.60
C LEU A 465 10.43 -2.26 9.85
N LEU A 466 10.82 -0.99 9.95
CA LEU A 466 11.53 -0.48 11.14
C LEU A 466 10.67 -0.55 12.41
N GLU A 467 9.36 -0.31 12.32
CA GLU A 467 8.43 -0.41 13.45
C GLU A 467 8.36 -1.84 13.99
N PHE A 468 8.28 -2.84 13.12
CA PHE A 468 8.32 -4.26 13.53
C PHE A 468 9.70 -4.65 14.10
N MET A 469 10.79 -4.17 13.49
CA MET A 469 12.14 -4.39 14.02
C MET A 469 12.35 -3.74 15.40
N ALA A 470 11.73 -2.59 15.67
CA ALA A 470 11.76 -1.93 16.98
C ALA A 470 11.15 -2.80 18.09
N GLU A 471 10.15 -3.61 17.73
CA GLU A 471 9.54 -4.62 18.60
C GLU A 471 10.30 -5.96 18.61
N GLY A 472 11.39 -6.06 17.87
CA GLY A 472 12.23 -7.26 17.79
C GLY A 472 11.69 -8.35 16.90
N VAL A 473 10.86 -8.01 15.92
CA VAL A 473 10.49 -8.93 14.84
C VAL A 473 11.61 -8.91 13.78
N PRO A 474 12.32 -10.03 13.55
CA PRO A 474 13.34 -10.09 12.51
C PRO A 474 12.73 -9.97 11.10
N ALA A 475 13.56 -9.57 10.13
CA ALA A 475 13.08 -9.29 8.77
C ALA A 475 13.36 -10.44 7.78
N VAL A 476 12.49 -10.56 6.77
CA VAL A 476 12.77 -11.17 5.47
C VAL A 476 12.72 -10.03 4.46
N SER A 477 13.88 -9.50 4.06
CA SER A 477 13.93 -8.24 3.30
C SER A 477 15.17 -8.17 2.41
N PRO A 478 15.11 -7.47 1.25
CA PRO A 478 16.32 -7.02 0.58
C PRO A 478 17.06 -5.98 1.43
N ASP A 479 18.34 -5.81 1.12
CA ASP A 479 19.26 -4.83 1.71
C ASP A 479 19.64 -3.70 0.73
N HIS A 480 18.84 -3.46 -0.31
CA HIS A 480 19.08 -2.37 -1.24
C HIS A 480 18.46 -1.04 -0.77
N THR A 481 18.77 0.05 -1.47
CA THR A 481 18.26 1.41 -1.18
C THR A 481 18.46 1.78 0.29
N ALA A 482 17.48 2.40 0.98
CA ALA A 482 17.61 2.75 2.38
C ALA A 482 17.85 1.56 3.32
N MET A 483 17.37 0.37 2.95
CA MET A 483 17.48 -0.84 3.78
C MET A 483 18.91 -1.31 3.95
N GLU A 484 19.81 -0.93 3.04
CA GLU A 484 21.25 -1.22 3.12
C GLU A 484 21.88 -0.76 4.44
N THR A 485 21.24 0.15 5.17
CA THR A 485 21.80 0.74 6.39
C THR A 485 21.45 -0.08 7.64
N TYR A 486 20.37 -0.87 7.59
CA TYR A 486 19.83 -1.55 8.78
C TYR A 486 19.46 -3.02 8.58
N ILE A 487 19.38 -3.54 7.36
CA ILE A 487 19.14 -4.97 7.10
C ILE A 487 20.47 -5.72 7.01
N ARG A 488 20.66 -6.69 7.89
CA ARG A 488 21.92 -7.45 8.05
C ARG A 488 21.61 -8.91 8.34
N ALA A 489 22.56 -9.80 8.06
CA ALA A 489 22.38 -11.24 8.28
C ALA A 489 22.17 -11.64 9.75
N ASP A 490 22.51 -10.77 10.70
CA ASP A 490 22.28 -10.98 12.13
C ASP A 490 20.88 -10.57 12.58
N ASN A 491 20.12 -9.79 11.82
CA ASN A 491 18.78 -9.33 12.14
C ASN A 491 17.71 -9.70 11.08
N ALA A 492 18.14 -10.29 9.97
CA ALA A 492 17.28 -10.59 8.84
C ALA A 492 17.75 -11.82 8.03
N PHE A 493 16.80 -12.41 7.30
CA PHE A 493 17.08 -13.26 6.15
C PHE A 493 17.10 -12.36 4.92
N VAL A 494 18.32 -12.09 4.42
CA VAL A 494 18.53 -11.11 3.35
C VAL A 494 18.11 -11.70 2.00
N VAL A 495 17.18 -11.02 1.34
CA VAL A 495 16.68 -11.38 0.01
C VAL A 495 17.55 -10.73 -1.05
N ARG A 496 18.01 -11.51 -2.03
CA ARG A 496 18.89 -10.99 -3.09
C ARG A 496 18.10 -10.12 -4.06
N SER A 497 18.78 -9.16 -4.66
CA SER A 497 18.20 -8.31 -5.70
C SER A 497 19.27 -7.84 -6.70
N SER A 498 18.82 -7.36 -7.85
CA SER A 498 19.69 -6.83 -8.91
C SER A 498 19.09 -5.58 -9.53
N HIS A 499 19.90 -4.66 -10.04
CA HIS A 499 19.38 -3.45 -10.68
C HIS A 499 18.52 -3.75 -11.91
N GLN A 500 17.49 -2.93 -12.13
CA GLN A 500 16.69 -2.91 -13.36
C GLN A 500 16.41 -1.46 -13.80
N PRO A 501 16.32 -1.19 -15.12
CA PRO A 501 15.91 0.12 -15.62
C PRO A 501 14.56 0.56 -15.05
N HIS A 502 14.44 1.84 -14.73
CA HIS A 502 13.22 2.45 -14.23
C HIS A 502 13.06 3.90 -14.67
N ILE A 503 11.83 4.40 -14.55
CA ILE A 503 11.47 5.79 -14.84
C ILE A 503 11.60 6.63 -13.57
N TRP A 504 11.83 7.94 -13.72
CA TRP A 504 11.61 8.85 -12.58
C TRP A 504 10.10 8.96 -12.32
N PRO A 505 9.62 8.79 -11.08
CA PRO A 505 8.18 8.80 -10.80
C PRO A 505 7.45 10.09 -11.19
N ASN A 506 8.16 11.23 -11.21
CA ASN A 506 7.62 12.54 -11.56
C ASN A 506 7.87 12.93 -13.03
N ASP A 507 8.44 12.05 -13.86
CA ASP A 507 8.69 12.33 -15.28
C ASP A 507 7.53 11.81 -16.15
N PRO A 508 6.68 12.70 -16.71
CA PRO A 508 5.53 12.30 -17.50
C PRO A 508 5.89 11.66 -18.84
N ARG A 509 7.17 11.70 -19.25
CA ARG A 509 7.66 11.11 -20.50
C ARG A 509 7.91 9.61 -20.39
N GLU A 510 7.86 9.05 -19.17
CA GLU A 510 8.11 7.63 -18.86
C GLU A 510 9.43 7.10 -19.45
N CYS A 511 10.46 7.96 -19.46
CA CYS A 511 11.78 7.60 -19.97
C CYS A 511 12.58 6.80 -18.93
N TYR A 512 13.16 5.67 -19.33
CA TYR A 512 14.11 4.93 -18.49
C TYR A 512 15.38 5.77 -18.26
N ARG A 513 15.48 6.37 -17.08
CA ARG A 513 16.54 7.34 -16.69
C ARG A 513 17.18 7.03 -15.35
N THR A 514 16.60 6.13 -14.58
CA THR A 514 17.09 5.71 -13.27
C THR A 514 17.06 4.19 -13.16
N LEU A 515 17.56 3.66 -12.05
CA LEU A 515 17.49 2.25 -11.70
C LEU A 515 16.64 2.05 -10.45
N SER A 516 15.83 0.99 -10.49
CA SER A 516 15.25 0.35 -9.31
C SER A 516 15.88 -1.03 -9.14
N ASN A 517 15.34 -1.87 -8.25
CA ASN A 517 15.83 -3.22 -8.03
C ASN A 517 14.78 -4.26 -8.42
N ARG A 518 15.23 -5.38 -8.95
CA ARG A 518 14.43 -6.59 -9.13
C ARG A 518 14.76 -7.57 -8.03
N ILE A 519 13.74 -8.08 -7.36
CA ILE A 519 13.90 -9.13 -6.36
C ILE A 519 14.27 -10.45 -7.06
N ASP A 520 15.22 -11.18 -6.49
CA ASP A 520 15.45 -12.58 -6.84
C ASP A 520 14.39 -13.42 -6.10
N TRP A 521 13.38 -13.82 -6.87
CA TRP A 521 12.21 -14.53 -6.36
C TRP A 521 12.55 -15.81 -5.60
N ASP A 522 13.51 -16.61 -6.07
CA ASP A 522 13.86 -17.86 -5.40
C ASP A 522 14.60 -17.59 -4.09
N SER A 523 15.40 -16.52 -4.01
CA SER A 523 15.99 -16.11 -2.74
C SER A 523 14.94 -15.67 -1.71
N LEU A 524 13.83 -15.05 -2.14
CA LEU A 524 12.71 -14.73 -1.25
C LEU A 524 12.01 -16.00 -0.76
N ARG A 525 11.74 -16.95 -1.67
CA ARG A 525 11.18 -18.26 -1.34
C ARG A 525 12.08 -19.02 -0.37
N GLN A 526 13.40 -19.00 -0.59
CA GLN A 526 14.36 -19.66 0.28
C GLN A 526 14.44 -18.98 1.65
N ALA A 527 14.40 -17.65 1.70
CA ALA A 527 14.37 -16.90 2.96
C ALA A 527 13.14 -17.25 3.82
N TYR A 528 11.99 -17.50 3.21
CA TYR A 528 10.83 -18.06 3.92
C TYR A 528 11.15 -19.43 4.54
N VAL A 529 11.68 -20.37 3.77
CA VAL A 529 12.03 -21.72 4.26
C VAL A 529 13.04 -21.64 5.40
N ASP A 530 14.11 -20.85 5.24
CA ASP A 530 15.18 -20.73 6.22
C ASP A 530 14.70 -20.05 7.52
N SER A 531 13.85 -19.03 7.40
CA SER A 531 13.28 -18.33 8.56
C SER A 531 12.31 -19.19 9.37
N ALA A 532 11.45 -19.96 8.70
CA ALA A 532 10.61 -20.96 9.36
C ALA A 532 11.45 -21.99 10.12
N ALA A 533 12.49 -22.53 9.48
CA ALA A 533 13.37 -23.52 10.11
C ALA A 533 14.04 -22.96 11.38
N VAL A 534 14.53 -21.72 11.35
CA VAL A 534 15.11 -21.07 12.54
C VAL A 534 14.06 -20.87 13.63
N ARG A 535 12.87 -20.39 13.29
CA ARG A 535 11.79 -20.17 14.26
C ARG A 535 11.34 -21.47 14.94
N GLU A 536 11.39 -22.59 14.22
CA GLU A 536 10.92 -23.90 14.70
C GLU A 536 12.00 -24.68 15.45
N SER A 537 13.26 -24.61 15.03
CA SER A 537 14.33 -25.48 15.51
C SER A 537 15.47 -24.77 16.22
N ASP A 538 15.59 -23.44 16.12
CA ASP A 538 16.69 -22.66 16.69
C ASP A 538 16.20 -21.38 17.40
N PRO A 539 15.55 -21.53 18.58
CA PRO A 539 15.02 -20.41 19.34
C PRO A 539 16.12 -19.45 19.85
N GLN A 540 17.36 -19.94 20.04
CA GLN A 540 18.48 -19.09 20.47
C GLN A 540 18.89 -18.14 19.36
N ARG A 541 19.02 -18.63 18.12
CA ARG A 541 19.29 -17.77 16.97
C ARG A 541 18.16 -16.78 16.74
N TYR A 542 16.90 -17.22 16.82
CA TYR A 542 15.75 -16.30 16.68
C TYR A 542 15.81 -15.17 17.72
N ALA A 543 16.06 -15.49 19.00
CA ALA A 543 16.18 -14.48 20.05
C ALA A 543 17.35 -13.51 19.82
N ALA A 544 18.49 -14.00 19.32
CA ALA A 544 19.62 -13.14 18.94
C ALA A 544 19.25 -12.21 17.78
N MET A 545 18.52 -12.70 16.77
CA MET A 545 18.03 -11.89 15.65
C MET A 545 17.06 -10.81 16.10
N ALA A 546 16.13 -11.16 17.00
CA ALA A 546 15.18 -10.22 17.59
C ALA A 546 15.90 -9.09 18.34
N GLN A 547 16.92 -9.43 19.15
CA GLN A 547 17.72 -8.44 19.86
C GLN A 547 18.52 -7.54 18.89
N ALA A 548 19.12 -8.13 17.85
CA ALA A 548 19.87 -7.38 16.84
C ALA A 548 18.97 -6.40 16.07
N ALA A 549 17.73 -6.79 15.76
CA ALA A 549 16.72 -5.93 15.14
C ALA A 549 16.42 -4.71 16.02
N ARG A 550 16.08 -4.92 17.30
CA ARG A 550 15.80 -3.82 18.26
C ARG A 550 16.99 -2.88 18.41
N ALA A 551 18.18 -3.44 18.65
CA ALA A 551 19.39 -2.67 18.87
C ALA A 551 19.74 -1.80 17.64
N THR A 552 19.52 -2.32 16.43
CA THR A 552 19.74 -1.58 15.19
C THR A 552 18.83 -0.36 15.11
N VAL A 553 17.53 -0.53 15.41
CA VAL A 553 16.56 0.58 15.39
C VAL A 553 16.87 1.60 16.49
N GLU A 554 17.10 1.14 17.72
CA GLU A 554 17.40 2.01 18.86
C GLU A 554 18.65 2.88 18.62
N ALA A 555 19.71 2.29 18.07
CA ALA A 555 20.98 2.99 17.86
C ALA A 555 20.90 4.10 16.79
N GLN A 556 19.98 3.98 15.82
CA GLN A 556 20.01 4.83 14.62
C GLN A 556 18.73 5.67 14.42
N TYR A 557 17.58 5.16 14.86
CA TYR A 557 16.25 5.70 14.54
C TYR A 557 15.46 6.16 15.77
N ALA A 558 15.92 5.88 17.00
CA ALA A 558 15.22 6.36 18.20
C ALA A 558 15.09 7.88 18.21
N SER A 559 13.96 8.39 18.75
CA SER A 559 13.67 9.82 18.82
C SER A 559 14.80 10.62 19.46
N ALA A 560 15.44 10.10 20.51
CA ALA A 560 16.58 10.78 21.14
C ALA A 560 17.76 10.99 20.18
N VAL A 561 18.07 9.99 19.34
CA VAL A 561 19.13 10.07 18.32
C VAL A 561 18.75 11.08 17.24
N VAL A 562 17.51 11.03 16.75
CA VAL A 562 16.98 11.91 15.72
C VAL A 562 16.92 13.37 16.19
N THR A 563 16.36 13.62 17.38
CA THR A 563 16.32 14.96 18.01
C THR A 563 17.71 15.57 18.13
N ARG A 564 18.72 14.79 18.54
CA ARG A 564 20.10 15.28 18.61
C ARG A 564 20.66 15.68 17.24
N ARG A 565 20.39 14.89 16.19
CA ARG A 565 20.81 15.20 14.81
C ARG A 565 20.09 16.45 14.30
N LEU A 566 18.78 16.55 14.50
CA LEU A 566 17.96 17.73 14.17
C LEU A 566 18.49 18.98 14.88
N ALA A 567 18.75 18.91 16.19
CA ALA A 567 19.28 20.04 16.95
C ALA A 567 20.59 20.55 16.35
N SER A 568 21.52 19.65 16.02
CA SER A 568 22.81 20.01 15.41
C SER A 568 22.62 20.64 14.02
N PHE A 569 21.70 20.10 13.22
CA PHE A 569 21.39 20.62 11.91
C PHE A 569 20.75 22.00 11.96
N LEU A 570 19.67 22.16 12.72
CA LEU A 570 18.89 23.39 12.79
C LEU A 570 19.67 24.54 13.44
N ARG A 571 20.51 24.30 14.45
CA ARG A 571 21.37 25.34 15.05
C ARG A 571 22.32 26.00 14.04
N ARG A 572 22.71 25.29 12.99
CA ARG A 572 23.57 25.82 11.91
C ARG A 572 22.75 26.50 10.83
N THR A 573 21.54 26.03 10.57
CA THR A 573 20.68 26.53 9.49
C THR A 573 19.84 27.75 9.89
N ALA A 574 19.29 27.78 11.11
CA ALA A 574 18.38 28.83 11.59
C ALA A 574 19.08 30.16 11.93
N ARG A 575 20.40 30.28 11.70
CA ARG A 575 21.11 31.54 11.91
C ARG A 575 20.73 32.50 10.77
N PRO A 576 20.34 33.74 11.07
CA PRO A 576 20.21 34.76 10.04
C PRO A 576 21.53 34.85 9.29
N ARG A 577 21.50 34.73 7.95
CA ARG A 577 22.66 35.16 7.17
C ARG A 577 22.89 36.64 7.53
N PRO A 578 24.08 37.05 7.97
CA PRO A 578 24.34 38.47 8.16
C PRO A 578 24.08 39.14 6.81
N TRP A 579 23.09 40.03 6.78
CA TRP A 579 22.77 40.84 5.63
C TRP A 579 24.06 41.57 5.20
N PRO A 580 24.50 41.49 3.94
CA PRO A 580 25.66 42.24 3.51
C PRO A 580 25.26 43.72 3.38
N TRP A 581 25.29 44.48 4.47
CA TRP A 581 25.27 45.95 4.42
C TRP A 581 26.66 46.49 4.74
N ARG A 582 27.35 46.98 3.70
CA ARG A 582 28.17 48.21 3.68
C ARG A 582 28.97 48.24 2.38
N TRP A 583 28.41 48.87 1.35
CA TRP A 583 29.24 49.64 0.44
C TRP A 583 29.28 51.08 0.95
N PHE A 584 30.49 51.58 1.12
CA PHE A 584 30.81 52.93 1.52
C PHE A 584 30.29 53.95 0.49
N GLY A 585 29.83 55.09 0.98
CA GLY A 585 29.51 56.26 0.16
C GLY A 585 29.46 57.49 1.06
N GLY A 586 30.65 57.95 1.47
CA GLY A 586 30.90 59.34 1.84
C GLY A 586 31.58 60.04 0.68
#